data_AF-V6QAH6-F1
#
_entry.id   AF-V6QAH6-F1
#
_cell.length_a   1.000
_cell.length_b   1.000
_cell.length_c   1.000
_cell.angle_alpha   90.00
_cell.angle_beta   90.00
_cell.angle_gamma   90.00
#
_symmetry.space_group_name_H-M   'P 1'
#
loop_
_entity.id
_entity.type
_entity.pdbx_description
1 polymer ?
#
loop_
_entity_poly.entity_id
_entity_poly.type
_entity_poly.pdbx_seq_one_letter_code
_entity_poly.pdbx_strand_id
1 'polypeptide(L)'
;MKQHLQSKQIALMGMLMALQLIVTRFFALETPIVRISFLFIPTVIMAMIFGPWLTGIGSTLSDFIGIFLFPKSAPYFPGFSLSAFLTGVIYGHFFYRKEITLKRVIIANVLVTFIIDLGLNTLWLYMIMNKGMWALLPTRLVTNGIMLPIRIIVIYSMGQKNVLTQKINQYVIK
;
A
#
# COMPACT_ATOMS: atom_id res chain seq x y z
N MET A 1 -18.98 -13.21 -7.36
CA MET A 1 -18.33 -14.21 -6.47
C MET A 1 -18.57 -13.79 -5.02
N LYS A 2 -19.41 -14.51 -4.27
CA LYS A 2 -19.59 -14.27 -2.82
C LYS A 2 -18.43 -14.93 -2.09
N GLN A 3 -17.48 -14.14 -1.58
CA GLN A 3 -16.44 -14.64 -0.69
C GLN A 3 -17.02 -14.68 0.73
N HIS A 4 -17.27 -15.87 1.26
CA HIS A 4 -17.57 -16.03 2.69
C HIS A 4 -16.27 -15.85 3.47
N LEU A 5 -16.12 -14.71 4.13
CA LEU A 5 -14.98 -14.44 5.00
C LEU A 5 -15.08 -15.34 6.24
N GLN A 6 -14.14 -16.25 6.39
CA GLN A 6 -14.01 -17.05 7.61
C GLN A 6 -13.43 -16.20 8.74
N SER A 7 -13.75 -16.50 10.00
CA SER A 7 -13.27 -15.74 11.17
C SER A 7 -11.74 -15.59 11.20
N LYS A 8 -11.02 -16.62 10.74
CA LYS A 8 -9.55 -16.62 10.61
C LYS A 8 -9.05 -15.59 9.59
N GLN A 9 -9.76 -15.40 8.49
CA GLN A 9 -9.42 -14.42 7.45
C GLN A 9 -9.57 -12.99 7.97
N ILE A 10 -10.64 -12.74 8.73
CA ILE A 10 -10.90 -11.43 9.35
C ILE A 10 -9.79 -11.12 10.38
N ALA A 11 -9.44 -12.08 11.24
CA ALA A 11 -8.36 -11.92 12.21
C ALA A 11 -7.01 -11.63 11.53
N LEU A 12 -6.68 -12.36 10.46
CA LEU A 12 -5.44 -12.14 9.69
C LEU A 12 -5.43 -10.77 8.99
N MET A 13 -6.55 -10.34 8.43
CA MET A 13 -6.68 -9.00 7.84
C MET A 13 -6.46 -7.93 8.90
N GLY A 14 -7.08 -8.06 10.08
CA GLY A 14 -6.87 -7.16 11.21
C GLY A 14 -5.40 -7.09 11.67
N MET A 15 -4.70 -8.23 11.71
CA MET A 15 -3.26 -8.25 12.02
C MET A 15 -2.41 -7.52 10.97
N LEU A 16 -2.71 -7.70 9.68
CA LEU A 16 -1.99 -6.99 8.61
C LEU A 16 -2.31 -5.50 8.61
N MET A 17 -3.54 -5.10 8.92
CA MET A 17 -3.91 -3.69 9.12
C MET A 17 -3.14 -3.09 10.30
N ALA A 18 -3.07 -3.78 11.44
CA ALA A 18 -2.25 -3.35 12.57
C ALA A 18 -0.77 -3.20 12.17
N LEU A 19 -0.25 -4.12 11.36
CA LEU A 19 1.10 -4.04 10.83
C LEU A 19 1.30 -2.82 9.90
N GLN A 20 0.33 -2.49 9.05
CA GLN A 20 0.36 -1.27 8.24
C GLN A 20 0.51 -0.01 9.11
N LEU A 21 -0.23 0.05 10.22
CA LEU A 21 -0.14 1.16 11.18
C LEU A 21 1.23 1.25 11.83
N ILE A 22 1.73 0.13 12.36
CA ILE A 22 3.05 0.07 13.03
C ILE A 22 4.15 0.47 12.06
N VAL A 23 4.16 -0.08 10.84
CA VAL A 23 5.17 0.21 9.82
C VAL A 23 5.15 1.69 9.42
N THR A 24 3.96 2.28 9.27
CA THR A 24 3.81 3.69 8.88
C THR A 24 4.28 4.65 9.98
N ARG A 25 4.23 4.23 11.24
CA ARG A 25 4.52 5.09 12.39
C ARG A 25 5.92 4.92 12.95
N PHE A 26 6.39 3.68 13.11
CA PHE A 26 7.66 3.37 13.76
C PHE A 26 8.80 3.11 12.77
N PHE A 27 8.48 2.59 11.59
CA PHE A 27 9.48 2.22 10.57
C PHE A 27 9.57 3.21 9.41
N ALA A 28 8.82 4.32 9.48
CA ALA A 28 8.96 5.40 8.52
C ALA A 28 10.20 6.23 8.85
N LEU A 29 11.13 6.33 7.89
CA LEU A 29 12.26 7.24 7.99
C LEU A 29 11.76 8.64 7.60
N GLU A 30 11.59 9.50 8.59
CA GLU A 30 11.20 10.90 8.40
C GLU A 30 12.45 11.78 8.47
N THR A 31 12.87 12.31 7.33
CA THR A 31 13.83 13.42 7.26
C THR A 31 13.07 14.74 7.11
N PRO A 32 13.68 15.90 7.36
CA PRO A 32 13.01 17.21 7.23
C PRO A 32 12.40 17.47 5.84
N ILE A 33 12.89 16.77 4.81
CA ILE A 33 12.53 16.99 3.41
C ILE A 33 11.78 15.79 2.83
N VAL A 34 12.10 14.57 3.27
CA VAL A 34 11.64 13.32 2.67
C VAL A 34 11.14 12.34 3.72
N ARG A 35 9.97 11.75 3.47
CA ARG A 35 9.41 10.65 4.27
C ARG A 35 9.40 9.37 3.45
N ILE A 36 10.14 8.37 3.92
CA ILE A 36 10.22 7.03 3.33
C ILE A 36 9.42 6.08 4.22
N SER A 37 8.41 5.41 3.66
CA SER A 37 7.61 4.44 4.39
C SER A 37 7.59 3.07 3.71
N PHE A 38 7.65 2.02 4.52
CA PHE A 38 7.59 0.64 4.06
C PHE A 38 6.16 0.06 4.07
N LEU A 39 5.15 0.94 4.09
CA LEU A 39 3.73 0.56 4.12
C LEU A 39 3.35 -0.39 2.98
N PHE A 40 4.05 -0.32 1.84
CA PHE A 40 3.81 -1.20 0.71
C PHE A 40 3.99 -2.69 1.05
N ILE A 41 4.86 -3.04 2.03
CA ILE A 41 5.13 -4.44 2.40
C ILE A 41 3.87 -5.14 2.92
N PRO A 42 3.24 -4.70 4.02
CA PRO A 42 2.02 -5.33 4.52
C PRO A 42 0.86 -5.24 3.53
N THR A 43 0.75 -4.16 2.76
CA THR A 43 -0.27 -4.03 1.69
C THR A 43 -0.10 -5.08 0.61
N VAL A 44 1.13 -5.36 0.19
CA VAL A 44 1.43 -6.39 -0.82
C VAL A 44 1.21 -7.80 -0.25
N ILE A 45 1.54 -8.05 1.02
CA ILE A 45 1.20 -9.32 1.67
C ILE A 45 -0.32 -9.53 1.67
N MET A 46 -1.07 -8.50 2.05
CA MET A 46 -2.53 -8.53 2.02
C MET A 46 -3.06 -8.77 0.59
N ALA A 47 -2.49 -8.11 -0.42
CA ALA A 47 -2.79 -8.31 -1.84
C ALA A 47 -2.62 -9.77 -2.29
N MET A 48 -1.52 -10.41 -1.90
CA MET A 48 -1.23 -11.80 -2.25
C MET A 48 -2.24 -12.78 -1.63
N ILE A 49 -2.73 -12.48 -0.41
CA ILE A 49 -3.59 -13.39 0.38
C ILE A 49 -5.09 -13.18 0.08
N PHE A 50 -5.57 -11.94 0.03
CA PHE A 50 -6.99 -11.61 0.01
C PHE A 50 -7.50 -11.14 -1.37
N GLY A 51 -6.59 -10.68 -2.23
CA GLY A 51 -6.95 -10.21 -3.57
C GLY A 51 -7.39 -8.75 -3.64
N PRO A 52 -7.78 -8.26 -4.83
CA PRO A 52 -7.90 -6.84 -5.11
C PRO A 52 -8.92 -6.11 -4.23
N TRP A 53 -10.15 -6.62 -4.15
CA TRP A 53 -11.25 -5.94 -3.45
C TRP A 53 -11.04 -5.90 -1.93
N LEU A 54 -10.74 -7.04 -1.34
CA LEU A 54 -10.50 -7.15 0.11
C LEU A 54 -9.26 -6.36 0.55
N THR A 55 -8.21 -6.34 -0.26
CA THR A 55 -7.00 -5.56 0.03
C THR A 55 -7.26 -4.06 -0.11
N GLY A 56 -8.04 -3.65 -1.11
CA GLY A 56 -8.47 -2.26 -1.24
C GLY A 56 -9.25 -1.82 0.01
N ILE A 57 -10.29 -2.57 0.39
CA ILE A 57 -11.11 -2.27 1.58
C ILE A 57 -10.26 -2.27 2.85
N GLY A 58 -9.43 -3.30 3.06
CA GLY A 58 -8.57 -3.40 4.24
C GLY A 58 -7.56 -2.25 4.34
N SER A 59 -6.98 -1.82 3.22
CA SER A 59 -6.05 -0.68 3.18
C SER A 59 -6.75 0.64 3.48
N THR A 60 -7.96 0.84 2.95
CA THR A 60 -8.79 2.01 3.25
C THR A 60 -9.19 2.05 4.71
N LEU A 61 -9.64 0.94 5.29
CA LEU A 61 -9.98 0.87 6.71
C LEU A 61 -8.76 1.14 7.60
N SER A 62 -7.60 0.59 7.24
CA SER A 62 -6.35 0.86 7.93
C SER A 62 -5.95 2.33 7.88
N ASP A 63 -6.15 2.99 6.73
CA ASP A 63 -5.91 4.43 6.58
C ASP A 63 -6.83 5.24 7.51
N PHE A 64 -8.14 4.97 7.50
CA PHE A 64 -9.11 5.59 8.40
C PHE A 64 -8.74 5.42 9.87
N ILE A 65 -8.43 4.18 10.29
CA ILE A 65 -8.02 3.88 11.67
C ILE A 65 -6.72 4.62 11.99
N GLY A 66 -5.76 4.65 11.06
CA GLY A 66 -4.46 5.30 11.26
C GLY A 66 -4.53 6.81 11.36
N ILE A 67 -5.51 7.43 10.71
CA ILE A 67 -5.80 8.87 10.84
C ILE A 67 -6.49 9.15 12.17
N PHE A 68 -7.45 8.31 12.57
CA PHE A 68 -8.19 8.48 13.82
C PHE A 68 -7.30 8.31 15.06
N LEU A 69 -6.46 7.27 15.08
CA LEU A 69 -5.58 6.98 16.22
C LEU A 69 -4.37 7.91 16.29
N PHE A 70 -3.89 8.40 15.15
CA PHE A 70 -2.66 9.18 15.06
C PHE A 70 -2.84 10.38 14.12
N PRO A 71 -3.71 11.33 14.49
CA PRO A 71 -3.93 12.53 13.69
C PRO A 71 -2.60 13.28 13.55
N LYS A 72 -2.13 13.44 12.31
CA LYS A 72 -1.07 14.41 12.02
C LYS A 72 -1.73 15.79 11.94
N SER A 73 -0.94 16.85 12.10
CA SER A 73 -1.38 18.26 12.11
C SER A 73 -2.08 18.74 10.81
N ALA A 74 -2.21 17.89 9.79
CA ALA A 74 -2.90 18.19 8.55
C ALA A 74 -4.35 17.66 8.57
N PRO A 75 -5.32 18.41 8.01
CA PRO A 75 -6.70 17.97 7.94
C PRO A 75 -6.82 16.68 7.11
N TYR A 76 -7.68 15.77 7.58
CA TYR A 76 -8.01 14.55 6.84
C TYR A 76 -8.64 14.91 5.49
N PHE A 77 -8.16 14.26 4.42
CA PHE A 77 -8.75 14.39 3.10
C PHE A 77 -9.13 13.00 2.56
N PRO A 78 -10.42 12.77 2.23
CA PRO A 78 -10.90 11.44 1.84
C PRO A 78 -10.27 10.88 0.56
N GLY A 79 -9.69 11.74 -0.28
CA GLY A 79 -8.93 11.30 -1.44
C GLY A 79 -7.73 10.42 -1.09
N PHE A 80 -7.07 10.62 0.06
CA PHE A 80 -5.95 9.76 0.46
C PHE A 80 -6.38 8.33 0.77
N SER A 81 -7.57 8.15 1.36
CA SER A 81 -8.14 6.82 1.59
C SER A 81 -8.60 6.14 0.29
N LEU A 82 -9.00 6.93 -0.72
CA LEU A 82 -9.23 6.43 -2.08
C LEU A 82 -7.92 6.01 -2.75
N SER A 83 -6.84 6.77 -2.57
CA SER A 83 -5.50 6.35 -3.03
C SER A 83 -5.05 5.03 -2.37
N ALA A 84 -5.32 4.85 -1.07
CA ALA A 84 -5.05 3.59 -0.36
C ALA A 84 -5.88 2.42 -0.93
N PHE A 85 -7.16 2.66 -1.22
CA PHE A 85 -8.04 1.68 -1.88
C PHE A 85 -7.46 1.22 -3.21
N LEU A 86 -7.17 2.17 -4.10
CA LEU A 86 -6.68 1.89 -5.44
C LEU A 86 -5.31 1.20 -5.41
N THR A 87 -4.44 1.57 -4.47
CA THR A 87 -3.15 0.91 -4.28
C THR A 87 -3.34 -0.56 -3.92
N GLY A 88 -4.24 -0.85 -2.97
CA GLY A 88 -4.59 -2.22 -2.59
C GLY A 88 -5.20 -3.02 -3.74
N VAL A 89 -6.07 -2.40 -4.54
CA VAL A 89 -6.68 -3.02 -5.73
C VAL A 89 -5.63 -3.33 -6.80
N ILE A 90 -4.74 -2.40 -7.13
CA ILE A 90 -3.69 -2.62 -8.14
C ILE A 90 -2.78 -3.77 -7.70
N TYR A 91 -2.24 -3.72 -6.48
CA TYR A 91 -1.39 -4.81 -6.00
C TYR A 91 -2.13 -6.15 -5.94
N GLY A 92 -3.38 -6.16 -5.48
CA GLY A 92 -4.19 -7.38 -5.49
C GLY A 92 -4.44 -7.90 -6.90
N HIS A 93 -4.68 -7.05 -7.89
CA HIS A 93 -4.89 -7.50 -9.26
C HIS A 93 -3.63 -8.17 -9.87
N PHE A 94 -2.45 -7.63 -9.57
CA PHE A 94 -1.19 -8.13 -10.11
C PHE A 94 -0.62 -9.33 -9.35
N PHE A 95 -0.81 -9.42 -8.03
CA PHE A 95 -0.15 -10.41 -7.18
C PHE A 95 -1.08 -11.50 -6.61
N TYR A 96 -2.41 -11.35 -6.70
CA TYR A 96 -3.32 -12.38 -6.20
C TYR A 96 -3.34 -13.62 -7.07
N ARG A 97 -3.04 -14.78 -6.47
CA ARG A 97 -3.03 -16.12 -7.12
C ARG A 97 -2.22 -16.15 -8.43
N LYS A 98 -1.21 -15.28 -8.53
CA LYS A 98 -0.39 -15.09 -9.72
C LYS A 98 1.07 -15.20 -9.32
N GLU A 99 1.88 -15.83 -10.18
CA GLU A 99 3.32 -15.83 -9.98
C GLU A 99 3.89 -14.42 -10.04
N ILE A 100 4.80 -14.12 -9.13
CA ILE A 100 5.43 -12.81 -8.99
C ILE A 100 6.65 -12.80 -9.89
N THR A 101 6.43 -12.39 -11.13
CA THR A 101 7.49 -12.19 -12.12
C THR A 101 8.00 -10.75 -12.06
N LEU A 102 9.28 -10.55 -12.42
CA LEU A 102 9.89 -9.22 -12.42
C LEU A 102 9.07 -8.21 -13.25
N LYS A 103 8.57 -8.63 -14.41
CA LYS A 103 7.71 -7.80 -15.28
C LYS A 103 6.43 -7.35 -14.57
N ARG A 104 5.73 -8.24 -13.87
CA ARG A 104 4.49 -7.90 -13.13
C ARG A 104 4.78 -6.93 -11.99
N VAL A 105 5.88 -7.14 -11.27
CA VAL A 105 6.30 -6.26 -10.17
C VAL A 105 6.61 -4.86 -10.68
N ILE A 106 7.36 -4.74 -11.77
CA ILE A 106 7.68 -3.44 -12.38
C ILE A 106 6.39 -2.73 -12.81
N ILE A 107 5.52 -3.40 -13.58
CA ILE A 107 4.28 -2.78 -14.07
C ILE A 107 3.39 -2.31 -12.92
N ALA A 108 3.19 -3.15 -11.89
CA ALA A 108 2.36 -2.78 -10.74
C ALA A 108 2.92 -1.56 -10.00
N ASN A 109 4.24 -1.52 -9.75
CA ASN A 109 4.87 -0.40 -9.04
C ASN A 109 4.90 0.88 -9.87
N VAL A 110 5.11 0.79 -11.19
CA VAL A 110 5.02 1.93 -12.10
C VAL A 110 3.60 2.50 -12.09
N LEU A 111 2.57 1.66 -12.21
CA LEU A 111 1.18 2.11 -12.15
C LEU A 111 0.85 2.81 -10.83
N VAL A 112 1.21 2.20 -9.70
CA VAL A 112 0.99 2.83 -8.37
C VAL A 112 1.74 4.15 -8.27
N THR A 113 3.00 4.20 -8.70
CA THR A 113 3.83 5.40 -8.56
C THR A 113 3.31 6.55 -9.42
N PHE A 114 3.02 6.31 -10.70
CA PHE A 114 2.59 7.37 -11.61
C PHE A 114 1.14 7.78 -11.41
N ILE A 115 0.21 6.82 -11.27
CA ILE A 115 -1.22 7.11 -11.19
C ILE A 115 -1.58 7.59 -9.78
N ILE A 116 -1.09 6.88 -8.75
CA ILE A 116 -1.53 7.13 -7.37
C ILE A 116 -0.58 8.11 -6.68
N ASP A 117 0.73 7.82 -6.63
CA ASP A 117 1.66 8.62 -5.82
C ASP A 117 1.97 10.00 -6.44
N LEU A 118 2.10 10.07 -7.77
CA LEU A 118 2.36 11.31 -8.50
C LEU A 118 1.11 11.96 -9.09
N GLY A 119 0.09 11.18 -9.45
CA GLY A 119 -1.18 11.70 -9.96
C GLY A 119 -2.12 12.11 -8.84
N LEU A 120 -2.82 11.13 -8.27
CA LEU A 120 -3.89 11.36 -7.29
C LEU A 120 -3.40 12.07 -6.03
N ASN A 121 -2.33 11.57 -5.39
CA ASN A 121 -1.81 12.16 -4.16
C ASN A 121 -1.35 13.60 -4.34
N THR A 122 -0.80 13.93 -5.51
CA THR A 122 -0.42 15.30 -5.87
C THR A 122 -1.66 16.18 -6.10
N LEU A 123 -2.70 15.66 -6.75
CA LEU A 123 -3.99 16.34 -6.92
C LEU A 123 -4.66 16.66 -5.57
N TRP A 124 -4.65 15.69 -4.64
CA TRP A 124 -5.17 15.88 -3.29
C TRP A 124 -4.42 16.98 -2.54
N LEU A 125 -3.09 16.98 -2.62
CA LEU A 125 -2.26 18.04 -2.04
C LEU A 125 -2.51 19.40 -2.69
N TYR A 126 -2.72 19.44 -4.00
CA TYR A 126 -3.06 20.69 -4.70
C TYR A 126 -4.38 21.28 -4.20
N MET A 127 -5.40 20.46 -3.94
CA MET A 127 -6.67 20.95 -3.39
C MET A 127 -6.56 21.45 -1.95
N ILE A 128 -5.65 20.88 -1.14
CA ILE A 128 -5.46 21.29 0.26
C ILE A 128 -4.53 22.52 0.36
N MET A 129 -3.47 22.57 -0.43
CA MET A 129 -2.36 23.53 -0.27
C MET A 129 -2.25 24.56 -1.42
N ASN A 130 -3.05 24.42 -2.49
CA ASN A 130 -3.01 25.25 -3.69
C ASN A 130 -1.58 25.41 -4.23
N LYS A 131 -1.08 26.65 -4.32
CA LYS A 131 0.25 26.98 -4.87
C LYS A 131 1.41 26.40 -4.05
N GLY A 132 1.20 26.05 -2.78
CA GLY A 132 2.21 25.39 -1.94
C GLY A 132 2.60 23.99 -2.43
N MET A 133 1.76 23.35 -3.25
CA MET A 133 2.03 22.04 -3.84
C MET A 133 3.25 22.07 -4.78
N TRP A 134 3.43 23.16 -5.54
CA TRP A 134 4.54 23.29 -6.50
C TRP A 134 5.92 23.21 -5.83
N ALA A 135 6.04 23.67 -4.58
CA ALA A 135 7.27 23.54 -3.80
C ALA A 135 7.56 22.09 -3.36
N LEU A 136 6.52 21.25 -3.24
CA LEU A 136 6.63 19.85 -2.83
C LEU A 136 6.81 18.87 -4.00
N LEU A 137 6.55 19.29 -5.24
CA LEU A 137 6.72 18.40 -6.40
C LEU A 137 8.14 17.84 -6.55
N PRO A 138 9.22 18.64 -6.46
CA PRO A 138 10.56 18.11 -6.61
C PRO A 138 10.89 17.05 -5.57
N THR A 139 10.53 17.30 -4.30
CA THR A 139 10.75 16.34 -3.22
C THR A 139 9.96 15.06 -3.45
N ARG A 140 8.72 15.13 -3.94
CA ARG A 140 7.92 13.95 -4.30
C ARG A 140 8.51 13.16 -5.45
N LEU A 141 9.03 13.81 -6.50
CA LEU A 141 9.67 13.13 -7.63
C LEU A 141 10.92 12.37 -7.16
N VAL A 142 11.76 13.01 -6.34
CA VAL A 142 12.96 12.37 -5.76
C VAL A 142 12.57 11.19 -4.88
N THR A 143 11.61 11.38 -3.97
CA THR A 143 11.20 10.34 -3.02
C THR A 143 10.62 9.12 -3.76
N ASN A 144 9.73 9.34 -4.73
CA ASN A 144 9.14 8.27 -5.52
C ASN A 144 10.15 7.62 -6.47
N GLY A 145 11.08 8.40 -7.04
CA GLY A 145 12.16 7.90 -7.87
C GLY A 145 13.11 6.95 -7.13
N ILE A 146 13.40 7.25 -5.85
CA ILE A 146 14.22 6.37 -4.98
C ILE A 146 13.39 5.18 -4.48
N MET A 147 12.12 5.38 -4.12
CA MET A 147 11.26 4.31 -3.61
C MET A 147 10.90 3.27 -4.66
N LEU A 148 10.74 3.65 -5.93
CA LEU A 148 10.35 2.73 -7.00
C LEU A 148 11.30 1.52 -7.15
N PRO A 149 12.63 1.68 -7.29
CA PRO A 149 13.53 0.53 -7.37
C PRO A 149 13.54 -0.29 -6.07
N ILE A 150 13.45 0.37 -4.90
CA ILE A 150 13.39 -0.31 -3.60
C ILE A 150 12.14 -1.20 -3.51
N ARG A 151 10.97 -0.68 -3.87
CA ARG A 151 9.72 -1.46 -3.88
C ARG A 151 9.83 -2.64 -4.83
N ILE A 152 10.41 -2.46 -6.03
CA ILE A 152 10.60 -3.54 -6.99
C ILE A 152 11.47 -4.65 -6.41
N ILE A 153 12.63 -4.32 -5.84
CA ILE A 153 13.57 -5.30 -5.26
C ILE A 153 12.91 -6.06 -4.10
N VAL A 154 12.26 -5.34 -3.18
CA VAL A 154 11.64 -5.94 -2.00
C VAL A 154 10.49 -6.85 -2.39
N ILE A 155 9.57 -6.40 -3.25
CA ILE A 155 8.41 -7.18 -3.68
C ILE A 155 8.85 -8.41 -4.50
N TYR A 156 9.87 -8.27 -5.36
CA TYR A 156 10.40 -9.39 -6.12
C TYR A 156 11.03 -10.45 -5.21
N SER A 157 11.82 -10.03 -4.21
CA SER A 157 12.39 -10.91 -3.18
C SER A 157 11.30 -11.65 -2.39
N MET A 158 10.21 -10.96 -2.02
CA MET A 158 9.06 -11.59 -1.36
C MET A 158 8.43 -12.69 -2.22
N GLY A 159 8.34 -12.46 -3.54
CA GLY A 159 7.78 -13.41 -4.49
C GLY A 159 8.62 -14.65 -4.76
N GLN A 160 9.96 -14.54 -4.68
CA GLN A 160 10.84 -15.70 -4.81
C GLN A 160 10.79 -16.61 -3.58
N LYS A 161 10.61 -16.04 -2.38
CA LYS A 161 10.50 -16.80 -1.12
C LYS A 161 9.12 -17.42 -0.91
N ASN A 162 8.37 -17.71 -1.99
CA ASN A 162 6.94 -18.08 -2.01
C ASN A 162 6.54 -19.38 -1.27
N VAL A 163 7.44 -19.96 -0.46
CA VAL A 163 7.12 -20.96 0.58
C VAL A 163 6.08 -20.42 1.58
N LEU A 164 6.10 -19.10 1.87
CA LEU A 164 5.15 -18.47 2.80
C LEU A 164 3.72 -18.36 2.21
N THR A 165 3.60 -17.97 0.95
CA THR A 165 2.30 -17.76 0.28
C THR A 165 1.56 -19.07 0.00
N GLN A 166 2.28 -20.15 -0.33
CA GLN A 166 1.68 -21.47 -0.50
C GLN A 166 1.20 -22.06 0.83
N LYS A 167 1.99 -21.95 1.91
CA LYS A 167 1.58 -22.39 3.24
C LYS A 167 0.38 -21.59 3.77
N ILE A 168 0.36 -20.27 3.62
CA ILE A 168 -0.76 -19.45 4.12
C ILE A 168 -2.05 -19.74 3.34
N ASN A 169 -2.00 -19.86 2.00
CA ASN A 169 -3.18 -20.24 1.22
C ASN A 169 -3.70 -21.64 1.59
N GLN A 170 -2.81 -22.59 1.88
CA GLN A 170 -3.19 -23.93 2.31
C GLN A 170 -3.91 -23.94 3.68
N TYR A 171 -3.56 -23.02 4.58
CA TYR A 171 -4.15 -22.91 5.92
C TYR A 171 -5.37 -21.98 6.01
N VAL A 172 -5.60 -21.12 5.02
CA VAL A 172 -6.66 -20.10 5.03
C VAL A 172 -7.81 -20.44 4.07
N ILE A 173 -7.61 -21.39 3.15
CA ILE A 173 -8.61 -21.84 2.16
C ILE A 173 -9.20 -23.23 2.49
N LYS A 174 -8.58 -24.00 3.42
CA LYS A 174 -9.22 -25.14 4.08
C LYS A 174 -9.95 -24.67 5.32
#